data_AF-A0AAU0YQ34-F1
#
_entry.id   AF-A0AAU0YQ34-F1
#
_cell.length_a   1.000
_cell.length_b   1.000
_cell.length_c   1.000
_cell.angle_alpha   90.00
_cell.angle_beta   90.00
_cell.angle_gamma   90.00
#
_symmetry.space_group_name_H-M   'P 1'
#
loop_
_entity.id
_entity.type
_entity.pdbx_description
1 polymer ?
#
loop_
_entity_poly.entity_id
_entity_poly.type
_entity_poly.pdbx_seq_one_letter_code
_entity_poly.pdbx_strand_id
1 'polypeptide(L)'
;MAGPSAPAQSPGGNGTIDVKPSDLWSVSGRVAVQQEYLLRGANKLLGELGKYPDAGGAGTEARKFAQSYMKIGNRWLEVWGRSVLSVGGVAVGFTETANAYTRADAAAHPKPGKTAEQRPRPAVIDKAPNFDSVPDIKWGDDDGGDDILRGLMEGIPEIVRDVLQPLCKNVFRIGRVADVHPFPQQHYLNSLCHSWMNVSIVATMGADQLTQAVGAITNHQQADWEAAMRTFCSAL
;
A
#
# COMPACT_ATOMS: atom_id res chain seq x y z
N MET A 1 -38.42 31.29 -41.38
CA MET A 1 -37.25 30.91 -42.18
C MET A 1 -36.02 31.06 -41.29
N ALA A 2 -35.66 30.02 -40.54
CA ALA A 2 -34.46 30.02 -39.70
C ALA A 2 -33.27 29.61 -40.57
N GLY A 3 -32.24 30.45 -40.64
CA GLY A 3 -31.01 30.16 -41.39
C GLY A 3 -30.22 29.02 -40.72
N PRO A 4 -29.33 28.35 -41.47
CA PRO A 4 -28.56 27.23 -40.95
C PRO A 4 -27.61 27.70 -39.84
N SER A 5 -27.74 27.09 -38.67
CA SER A 5 -26.87 27.31 -37.51
C SER A 5 -25.43 26.97 -37.88
N ALA A 6 -24.52 27.93 -37.77
CA ALA A 6 -23.09 27.68 -37.89
C ALA A 6 -22.65 26.63 -36.86
N PRO A 7 -21.71 25.72 -37.19
CA PRO A 7 -21.18 24.77 -36.23
C PRO A 7 -20.57 25.52 -35.05
N ALA A 8 -20.82 25.02 -33.84
CA ALA A 8 -20.32 25.61 -32.60
C ALA A 8 -18.80 25.76 -32.70
N GLN A 9 -18.34 27.01 -32.62
CA GLN A 9 -16.92 27.35 -32.64
C GLN A 9 -16.29 26.78 -31.37
N SER A 10 -15.28 25.92 -31.54
CA SER A 10 -14.52 25.36 -30.41
C SER A 10 -14.08 26.49 -29.47
N PRO A 11 -14.23 26.35 -28.14
CA PRO A 11 -13.88 27.40 -27.20
C PRO A 11 -12.43 27.83 -27.42
N GLY A 12 -12.25 29.09 -27.79
CA GLY A 12 -10.94 29.71 -27.97
C GLY A 12 -10.24 29.85 -26.63
N GLY A 13 -9.38 28.88 -26.32
CA GLY A 13 -8.38 28.96 -25.27
C GLY A 13 -7.15 28.21 -25.75
N ASN A 14 -5.95 28.74 -25.48
CA ASN A 14 -4.65 28.11 -25.77
C ASN A 14 -4.41 26.82 -24.94
N GLY A 15 -5.43 26.00 -24.73
CA GLY A 15 -5.48 24.85 -23.84
C GLY A 15 -6.04 23.61 -24.51
N THR A 16 -5.55 23.28 -25.71
CA THR A 16 -5.90 22.01 -26.35
C THR A 16 -5.05 20.91 -25.76
N ILE A 17 -5.52 20.26 -24.69
CA ILE A 17 -4.99 18.93 -24.34
C ILE A 17 -5.54 17.97 -25.41
N ASP A 18 -4.79 17.78 -26.49
CA ASP A 18 -5.08 16.76 -27.50
C ASP A 18 -4.67 15.39 -26.96
N VAL A 19 -5.44 14.87 -25.99
CA VAL A 19 -5.23 13.53 -25.45
C VAL A 19 -5.57 12.50 -26.52
N LYS A 20 -4.57 11.79 -27.04
CA LYS A 20 -4.79 10.75 -28.06
C LYS A 20 -5.07 9.41 -27.38
N PRO A 21 -5.78 8.48 -28.06
CA PRO A 21 -5.93 7.10 -27.58
C PRO A 21 -4.59 6.42 -27.26
N SER A 22 -3.52 6.75 -28.02
CA SER A 22 -2.16 6.28 -27.74
C SER A 22 -1.62 6.71 -26.38
N ASP A 23 -1.93 7.93 -25.96
CA ASP A 23 -1.48 8.47 -24.68
C ASP A 23 -2.22 7.79 -23.53
N LEU A 24 -3.54 7.58 -23.69
CA LEU A 24 -4.35 6.84 -22.73
C LEU A 24 -3.90 5.38 -22.56
N TRP A 25 -3.59 4.67 -23.64
CA TRP A 25 -3.04 3.31 -23.55
C TRP A 25 -1.66 3.30 -22.87
N SER A 26 -0.83 4.32 -23.12
CA SER A 26 0.47 4.46 -22.46
C SER A 26 0.32 4.68 -20.95
N VAL A 27 -0.56 5.59 -20.53
CA VAL A 27 -0.86 5.85 -19.12
C VAL A 27 -1.48 4.62 -18.45
N SER A 28 -2.41 3.94 -19.13
CA SER A 28 -3.00 2.68 -18.65
C SER A 28 -1.94 1.65 -18.27
N GLY A 29 -0.94 1.42 -19.13
CA GLY A 29 0.15 0.49 -18.83
C GLY A 29 1.01 0.95 -17.64
N ARG A 30 1.33 2.25 -17.55
CA ARG A 30 2.12 2.80 -16.44
C ARG A 30 1.41 2.69 -15.10
N VAL A 31 0.11 2.93 -15.08
CA VAL A 31 -0.74 2.82 -13.89
C VAL A 31 -0.88 1.35 -13.46
N ALA A 32 -1.08 0.43 -14.41
CA ALA A 32 -1.24 -1.00 -14.11
C ALA A 32 -0.03 -1.58 -13.35
N VAL A 33 1.20 -1.22 -13.74
CA VAL A 33 2.44 -1.70 -13.10
C VAL A 33 2.54 -1.27 -11.63
N GLN A 34 1.89 -0.18 -11.21
CA GLN A 34 1.94 0.28 -9.82
C GLN A 34 1.22 -0.66 -8.84
N GLN A 35 0.25 -1.46 -9.31
CA GLN A 35 -0.43 -2.43 -8.44
C GLN A 35 0.54 -3.44 -7.83
N GLU A 36 1.46 -3.97 -8.63
CA GLU A 36 2.44 -4.94 -8.16
C GLU A 36 3.42 -4.32 -7.15
N TYR A 37 3.83 -3.07 -7.38
CA TYR A 37 4.69 -2.34 -6.45
C TYR A 37 4.02 -2.16 -5.08
N LEU A 38 2.75 -1.72 -5.06
CA LEU A 38 1.98 -1.57 -3.83
C LEU A 38 1.70 -2.92 -3.13
N LEU A 39 1.39 -3.97 -3.89
CA LEU A 39 1.17 -5.32 -3.37
C LEU A 39 2.44 -5.84 -2.65
N ARG A 40 3.60 -5.72 -3.30
CA ARG A 40 4.89 -6.13 -2.71
C ARG A 40 5.21 -5.32 -1.45
N GLY A 41 4.85 -4.03 -1.42
CA GLY A 41 5.01 -3.16 -0.25
C GLY A 41 4.29 -3.69 1.00
N ALA A 42 3.01 -4.03 0.87
CA ALA A 42 2.23 -4.56 1.98
C ALA A 42 2.69 -5.97 2.41
N ASN A 43 3.03 -6.85 1.46
CA ASN A 43 3.58 -8.16 1.80
C ASN A 43 4.93 -8.04 2.52
N LYS A 44 5.79 -7.10 2.09
CA LYS A 44 7.05 -6.82 2.79
C LYS A 44 6.80 -6.31 4.21
N LEU A 45 5.84 -5.40 4.40
CA LEU A 45 5.45 -4.94 5.73
C LEU A 45 5.07 -6.13 6.62
N LEU A 46 4.15 -7.00 6.19
CA LEU A 46 3.74 -8.17 6.97
C LEU A 46 4.92 -9.09 7.31
N GLY A 47 5.80 -9.33 6.34
CA GLY A 47 7.03 -10.09 6.56
C GLY A 47 7.98 -9.46 7.58
N GLU A 48 8.11 -8.13 7.60
CA GLU A 48 8.93 -7.42 8.60
C GLU A 48 8.27 -7.38 9.98
N LEU A 49 6.96 -7.13 10.05
CA LEU A 49 6.23 -7.16 11.32
C LEU A 49 6.27 -8.55 11.96
N GLY A 50 6.18 -9.61 11.14
CA GLY A 50 6.23 -11.00 11.59
C GLY A 50 7.56 -11.42 12.22
N LYS A 51 8.64 -10.65 12.03
CA LYS A 51 9.95 -10.91 12.68
C LYS A 51 10.00 -10.51 14.13
N TYR A 52 9.06 -9.67 14.58
CA TYR A 52 9.06 -9.09 15.92
C TYR A 52 7.71 -9.33 16.62
N PRO A 53 7.32 -10.60 16.85
CA PRO A 53 6.14 -10.90 17.64
C PRO A 53 6.35 -10.44 19.10
N ASP A 54 5.26 -10.31 19.83
CA ASP A 54 5.25 -10.13 21.29
C ASP A 54 5.99 -8.89 21.85
N ALA A 55 6.08 -7.81 21.05
CA ALA A 55 6.77 -6.57 21.42
C ALA A 55 6.05 -5.68 22.47
N GLY A 56 4.90 -6.12 22.99
CA GLY A 56 4.06 -5.34 23.89
C GLY A 56 4.59 -5.23 25.31
N GLY A 57 3.86 -4.51 26.16
CA GLY A 57 4.11 -4.48 27.60
C GLY A 57 3.12 -5.36 28.37
N ALA A 58 3.46 -5.72 29.60
CA ALA A 58 2.55 -6.41 30.51
C ALA A 58 1.43 -5.49 31.01
N GLY A 59 0.25 -6.06 31.28
CA GLY A 59 -0.85 -5.36 31.96
C GLY A 59 -2.06 -5.02 31.08
N THR A 60 -3.13 -4.56 31.72
CA THR A 60 -4.44 -4.34 31.08
C THR A 60 -4.40 -3.27 30.00
N GLU A 61 -3.71 -2.16 30.23
CA GLU A 61 -3.62 -1.05 29.27
C GLU A 61 -2.76 -1.40 28.06
N ALA A 62 -1.64 -2.10 28.28
CA ALA A 62 -0.80 -2.58 27.19
C ALA A 62 -1.52 -3.63 26.32
N ARG A 63 -2.35 -4.50 26.92
CA ARG A 63 -3.21 -5.42 26.19
C ARG A 63 -4.27 -4.69 25.35
N LYS A 64 -4.91 -3.65 25.89
CA LYS A 64 -5.87 -2.82 25.13
C LYS A 64 -5.18 -2.12 23.95
N PHE A 65 -3.95 -1.66 24.14
CA PHE A 65 -3.15 -1.08 23.07
C PHE A 65 -2.84 -2.12 21.98
N ALA A 66 -2.36 -3.31 22.33
CA ALA A 66 -2.07 -4.39 21.38
C ALA A 66 -3.31 -4.78 20.53
N GLN A 67 -4.48 -4.90 21.18
CA GLN A 67 -5.74 -5.14 20.48
C GLN A 67 -6.12 -4.00 19.52
N SER A 68 -5.93 -2.75 19.94
CA SER A 68 -6.21 -1.58 19.12
C SER A 68 -5.24 -1.48 17.94
N TYR A 69 -3.96 -1.77 18.17
CA TYR A 69 -2.92 -1.84 17.15
C TYR A 69 -3.28 -2.85 16.06
N MET A 70 -3.65 -4.08 16.44
CA MET A 70 -4.04 -5.11 15.49
C MET A 70 -5.29 -4.69 14.69
N LYS A 71 -6.30 -4.13 15.37
CA LYS A 71 -7.53 -3.63 14.71
C LYS A 71 -7.22 -2.53 13.69
N ILE A 72 -6.41 -1.55 14.05
CA ILE A 72 -6.05 -0.43 13.18
C ILE A 72 -5.16 -0.91 12.03
N GLY A 73 -4.16 -1.74 12.31
CA GLY A 73 -3.27 -2.31 11.32
C GLY A 73 -4.00 -3.15 10.28
N ASN A 74 -4.94 -4.00 10.71
CA ASN A 74 -5.77 -4.79 9.79
C ASN A 74 -6.69 -3.90 8.95
N ARG A 75 -7.27 -2.85 9.54
CA ARG A 75 -8.08 -1.89 8.79
C ARG A 75 -7.23 -1.13 7.76
N TRP A 76 -5.99 -0.79 8.11
CA TRP A 76 -5.05 -0.15 7.20
C TRP A 76 -4.71 -1.07 6.01
N LEU A 77 -4.47 -2.37 6.25
CA LEU A 77 -4.24 -3.36 5.19
C LEU A 77 -5.46 -3.55 4.28
N GLU A 78 -6.67 -3.53 4.84
CA GLU A 78 -7.91 -3.57 4.06
C GLU A 78 -8.02 -2.35 3.12
N VAL A 79 -7.74 -1.16 3.64
CA VAL A 79 -7.73 0.09 2.84
C VAL A 79 -6.64 0.03 1.77
N TRP A 80 -5.45 -0.47 2.11
CA TRP A 80 -4.36 -0.67 1.16
C TRP A 80 -4.77 -1.61 0.02
N GLY A 81 -5.40 -2.74 0.34
CA GLY A 81 -5.90 -3.69 -0.65
C GLY A 81 -6.95 -3.09 -1.59
N ARG A 82 -7.85 -2.25 -1.04
CA ARG A 82 -8.81 -1.48 -1.86
C ARG A 82 -8.11 -0.46 -2.75
N SER A 83 -7.07 0.22 -2.27
CA SER A 83 -6.28 1.14 -3.09
C SER A 83 -5.58 0.42 -4.25
N VAL A 84 -5.02 -0.77 -4.02
CA VAL A 84 -4.45 -1.61 -5.09
C VAL A 84 -5.51 -1.93 -6.15
N LEU A 85 -6.72 -2.33 -5.73
CA LEU A 85 -7.83 -2.59 -6.65
C LEU A 85 -8.21 -1.34 -7.46
N SER A 86 -8.32 -0.18 -6.79
CA SER A 86 -8.65 1.10 -7.44
C SER A 86 -7.65 1.48 -8.53
N VAL A 87 -6.35 1.29 -8.30
CA VAL A 87 -5.31 1.53 -9.31
C VAL A 87 -5.53 0.68 -10.58
N GLY A 88 -5.88 -0.60 -10.40
CA GLY A 88 -6.21 -1.49 -11.53
C GLY A 88 -7.45 -1.05 -12.30
N GLY A 89 -8.49 -0.63 -11.56
CA GLY A 89 -9.71 -0.07 -12.15
C GLY A 89 -9.43 1.16 -13.01
N VAL A 90 -8.60 2.08 -12.52
CA VAL A 90 -8.17 3.27 -13.29
C VAL A 90 -7.41 2.87 -14.56
N ALA A 91 -6.48 1.92 -14.46
CA ALA A 91 -5.75 1.43 -15.62
C ALA A 91 -6.69 0.85 -16.68
N VAL A 92 -7.67 0.01 -16.29
CA VAL A 92 -8.68 -0.52 -17.20
C VAL A 92 -9.51 0.61 -17.81
N GLY A 93 -9.96 1.57 -17.00
CA GLY A 93 -10.75 2.71 -17.44
C GLY A 93 -10.06 3.52 -18.54
N PHE A 94 -8.74 3.76 -18.43
CA PHE A 94 -7.98 4.44 -19.48
C PHE A 94 -7.97 3.67 -20.81
N THR A 95 -7.75 2.36 -20.78
CA THR A 95 -7.76 1.53 -21.99
C THR A 95 -9.15 1.46 -22.63
N GLU A 96 -10.19 1.33 -21.83
CA GLU A 96 -11.57 1.30 -22.34
C GLU A 96 -11.99 2.63 -22.95
N THR A 97 -11.61 3.73 -22.30
CA THR A 97 -11.84 5.08 -22.81
C THR A 97 -11.15 5.27 -24.16
N ALA A 98 -9.88 4.88 -24.27
CA ALA A 98 -9.14 4.94 -25.53
C ALA A 98 -9.82 4.10 -26.65
N ASN A 99 -10.21 2.86 -26.34
CA ASN A 99 -10.91 1.98 -27.28
C ASN A 99 -12.31 2.49 -27.66
N ALA A 100 -12.97 3.25 -26.78
CA ALA A 100 -14.24 3.90 -27.09
C ALA A 100 -14.04 5.09 -28.04
N TYR A 101 -13.00 5.91 -27.80
CA TYR A 101 -12.64 7.02 -28.68
C TYR A 101 -12.34 6.57 -30.10
N THR A 102 -11.53 5.52 -30.28
CA THR A 102 -11.19 5.01 -31.63
C THR A 102 -12.41 4.43 -32.36
N ARG A 103 -13.32 3.78 -31.64
CA ARG A 103 -14.59 3.28 -32.21
C ARG A 103 -15.50 4.43 -32.61
N ALA A 104 -15.61 5.46 -31.77
CA ALA A 104 -16.42 6.64 -32.07
C ALA A 104 -15.87 7.40 -33.29
N ASP A 105 -14.55 7.59 -33.38
CA ASP A 105 -13.91 8.22 -34.54
C ASP A 105 -14.11 7.42 -35.83
N ALA A 106 -13.94 6.09 -35.78
CA ALA A 106 -14.18 5.23 -36.94
C ALA A 106 -15.65 5.24 -37.40
N ALA A 107 -16.59 5.37 -36.46
CA ALA A 107 -18.02 5.48 -36.78
C ALA A 107 -18.39 6.86 -37.36
N ALA A 108 -17.77 7.93 -36.87
CA ALA A 108 -17.98 9.29 -37.37
C ALA A 108 -17.30 9.55 -38.72
N HIS A 109 -16.17 8.88 -38.97
CA HIS A 109 -15.35 9.04 -40.19
C HIS A 109 -15.11 7.69 -40.89
N PRO A 110 -16.15 7.03 -41.43
CA PRO A 110 -16.00 5.72 -42.04
C PRO A 110 -15.11 5.79 -43.29
N LYS A 111 -13.97 5.09 -43.23
CA LYS A 111 -13.05 4.92 -44.37
C LYS A 111 -13.02 3.44 -44.80
N PRO A 112 -13.15 3.13 -46.10
CA PRO A 112 -13.10 1.75 -46.58
C PRO A 112 -11.81 1.06 -46.12
N GLY A 113 -11.93 -0.10 -45.48
CA GLY A 113 -10.80 -0.92 -45.04
C GLY A 113 -10.08 -0.45 -43.76
N LYS A 114 -10.49 0.65 -43.13
CA LYS A 114 -9.91 1.10 -41.85
C LYS A 114 -10.81 0.72 -40.68
N THR A 115 -10.38 -0.24 -39.87
CA THR A 115 -11.03 -0.61 -38.61
C THR A 115 -10.51 0.23 -37.44
N ALA A 116 -11.35 0.44 -36.43
CA ALA A 116 -10.95 1.11 -35.19
C ALA A 116 -9.79 0.35 -34.52
N GLU A 117 -8.72 1.05 -34.15
CA GLU A 117 -7.63 0.47 -33.35
C GLU A 117 -8.15 0.15 -31.94
N GLN A 118 -7.87 -1.04 -31.44
CA GLN A 118 -8.24 -1.47 -30.09
C GLN A 118 -7.06 -2.17 -29.43
N ARG A 119 -6.92 -1.96 -28.12
CA ARG A 119 -5.97 -2.71 -27.30
C ARG A 119 -6.67 -3.56 -26.25
N PRO A 120 -6.11 -4.74 -25.91
CA PRO A 120 -6.64 -5.55 -24.81
C PRO A 120 -6.53 -4.77 -23.49
N ARG A 121 -7.43 -5.07 -22.55
CA ARG A 121 -7.35 -4.54 -21.18
C ARG A 121 -5.98 -4.92 -20.59
N PRO A 122 -5.34 -4.04 -19.81
CA PRO A 122 -4.11 -4.39 -19.11
C PRO A 122 -4.36 -5.55 -18.13
N ALA A 123 -3.34 -6.39 -17.93
CA ALA A 123 -3.38 -7.37 -16.84
C ALA A 123 -3.31 -6.60 -15.51
N VAL A 124 -4.38 -6.67 -14.73
CA VAL A 124 -4.54 -5.95 -13.46
C VAL A 124 -5.02 -6.90 -12.37
N ILE A 125 -4.74 -6.55 -11.12
CA ILE A 125 -5.36 -7.18 -9.97
C ILE A 125 -6.80 -6.67 -9.89
N ASP A 126 -7.75 -7.55 -10.20
CA ASP A 126 -9.20 -7.27 -10.32
C ASP A 126 -9.99 -7.59 -9.04
N LYS A 127 -9.33 -8.18 -8.05
CA LYS A 127 -9.86 -8.45 -6.72
C LYS A 127 -8.96 -7.83 -5.66
N ALA A 128 -9.55 -7.14 -4.69
CA ALA A 128 -8.79 -6.60 -3.57
C ALA A 128 -7.93 -7.72 -2.92
N PRO A 129 -6.60 -7.52 -2.79
CA PRO A 129 -5.73 -8.48 -2.13
C PRO A 129 -6.23 -8.77 -0.71
N ASN A 130 -6.27 -10.04 -0.36
CA ASN A 130 -6.54 -10.47 1.02
C ASN A 130 -5.21 -10.64 1.72
N PHE A 131 -4.80 -9.62 2.46
CA PHE A 131 -3.58 -9.65 3.27
C PHE A 131 -3.79 -10.44 4.56
N ASP A 132 -2.72 -11.06 5.06
CA ASP A 132 -2.73 -11.65 6.40
C ASP A 132 -2.91 -10.57 7.47
N SER A 133 -3.32 -10.99 8.67
CA SER A 133 -3.43 -10.08 9.81
C SER A 133 -2.07 -9.55 10.21
N VAL A 134 -2.03 -8.29 10.65
CA VAL A 134 -0.91 -7.75 11.42
C VAL A 134 -0.67 -8.66 12.62
N PRO A 135 0.60 -9.02 12.92
CA PRO A 135 0.93 -9.87 14.06
C PRO A 135 0.56 -9.18 15.37
N ASP A 136 0.10 -9.98 16.34
CA ASP A 136 -0.23 -9.49 17.67
C ASP A 136 1.05 -9.08 18.40
N ILE A 137 1.05 -7.86 18.95
CA ILE A 137 2.15 -7.33 19.76
C ILE A 137 1.85 -7.54 21.25
N LYS A 138 1.08 -8.57 21.60
CA LYS A 138 0.75 -8.90 23.00
C LYS A 138 2.01 -9.12 23.83
N TRP A 139 1.83 -9.21 25.14
CA TRP A 139 2.87 -9.68 26.05
C TRP A 139 2.76 -11.20 26.20
N GLY A 140 3.80 -11.96 25.84
CA GLY A 140 3.81 -13.42 26.03
C GLY A 140 4.86 -14.19 25.22
N ASP A 141 5.02 -15.46 25.61
CA ASP A 141 5.84 -16.60 25.16
C ASP A 141 7.36 -16.41 24.89
N ASP A 142 7.81 -15.28 24.35
CA ASP A 142 9.23 -14.93 24.15
C ASP A 142 9.56 -13.70 25.00
N ASP A 143 9.39 -13.85 26.31
CA ASP A 143 9.75 -12.86 27.30
C ASP A 143 11.25 -12.62 27.21
N GLY A 144 11.67 -11.40 26.85
CA GLY A 144 13.06 -11.02 26.56
C GLY A 144 14.13 -11.33 27.64
N GLY A 145 13.74 -11.97 28.75
CA GLY A 145 14.64 -12.71 29.60
C GLY A 145 15.31 -13.91 28.90
N ASP A 146 14.66 -14.53 27.91
CA ASP A 146 15.26 -15.64 27.15
C ASP A 146 16.41 -15.17 26.24
N ASP A 147 16.36 -13.94 25.70
CA ASP A 147 17.48 -13.33 24.95
C ASP A 147 18.65 -12.91 25.86
N ILE A 148 18.36 -12.41 27.07
CA ILE A 148 19.40 -12.15 28.08
C ILE A 148 20.04 -13.46 28.54
N LEU A 149 19.24 -14.51 28.78
CA LEU A 149 19.76 -15.84 29.15
C LEU A 149 20.55 -16.46 28.00
N ARG A 150 20.09 -16.31 26.75
CA ARG A 150 20.74 -16.83 25.55
C ARG A 150 22.08 -16.12 25.27
N GLY A 151 22.11 -14.80 25.37
CA GLY A 151 23.35 -14.01 25.27
C GLY A 151 24.34 -14.27 26.42
N LEU A 152 23.85 -14.56 27.63
CA LEU A 152 24.69 -14.96 28.77
C LEU A 152 25.20 -16.41 28.65
N MET A 153 24.49 -17.28 27.91
CA MET A 153 24.80 -18.71 27.75
C MET A 153 25.54 -19.06 26.46
N GLU A 154 25.67 -18.16 25.49
CA GLU A 154 26.35 -18.37 24.19
C GLU A 154 27.86 -18.67 24.29
N GLY A 155 28.45 -18.63 25.49
CA GLY A 155 29.85 -19.00 25.75
C GLY A 155 30.06 -20.14 26.75
N ILE A 156 28.98 -20.79 27.23
CA ILE A 156 29.04 -21.77 28.32
C ILE A 156 28.84 -23.20 27.77
N PRO A 157 29.73 -24.17 28.07
CA PRO A 157 29.59 -25.57 27.64
C PRO A 157 28.25 -26.20 28.08
N GLU A 158 27.65 -27.07 27.26
CA GLU A 158 26.30 -27.63 27.46
C GLU A 158 26.07 -28.23 28.86
N ILE A 159 27.05 -28.96 29.41
CA ILE A 159 26.96 -29.58 30.74
C ILE A 159 26.79 -28.53 31.86
N VAL A 160 27.42 -27.36 31.70
CA VAL A 160 27.34 -26.27 32.68
C VAL A 160 26.05 -25.48 32.50
N ARG A 161 25.56 -25.38 31.25
CA ARG A 161 24.28 -24.75 30.90
C ARG A 161 23.08 -25.50 31.51
N ASP A 162 23.07 -26.83 31.43
CA ASP A 162 21.98 -27.67 31.96
C ASP A 162 21.85 -27.59 33.49
N VAL A 163 22.94 -27.28 34.20
CA VAL A 163 22.94 -27.10 35.65
C VAL A 163 22.59 -25.66 36.05
N LEU A 164 23.06 -24.66 35.29
CA LEU A 164 22.81 -23.24 35.59
C LEU A 164 21.43 -22.76 35.17
N GLN A 165 20.84 -23.29 34.09
CA GLN A 165 19.54 -22.84 33.59
C GLN A 165 18.40 -23.03 34.60
N PRO A 166 18.27 -24.18 35.30
CA PRO A 166 17.29 -24.35 36.37
C PRO A 166 17.59 -23.45 37.57
N LEU A 167 18.86 -23.20 37.90
CA LEU A 167 19.26 -22.34 39.02
C LEU A 167 18.97 -20.86 38.74
N CYS A 168 19.23 -20.37 37.53
CA CYS A 168 18.91 -19.00 37.11
C CYS A 168 17.40 -18.74 37.04
N LYS A 169 16.61 -19.71 36.55
CA LYS A 169 15.15 -19.60 36.50
C LYS A 169 14.50 -19.72 37.89
N ASN A 170 14.95 -20.65 38.74
CA ASN A 170 14.27 -20.96 40.01
C ASN A 170 14.82 -20.22 41.25
N VAL A 171 16.14 -19.99 41.34
CA VAL A 171 16.77 -19.40 42.54
C VAL A 171 16.98 -17.91 42.36
N PHE A 172 17.56 -17.49 41.24
CA PHE A 172 17.78 -16.06 40.96
C PHE A 172 16.55 -15.36 40.39
N ARG A 173 15.49 -16.10 40.04
CA ARG A 173 14.25 -15.55 39.45
C ARG A 173 14.56 -14.63 38.27
N ILE A 174 15.51 -14.99 37.41
CA ILE A 174 15.95 -14.13 36.29
C ILE A 174 14.85 -13.96 35.22
N GLY A 175 13.77 -14.74 35.27
CA GLY A 175 12.52 -14.49 34.53
C GLY A 175 11.55 -13.48 35.17
N ARG A 176 11.69 -13.17 36.48
CA ARG A 176 10.82 -12.18 37.16
C ARG A 176 11.20 -10.73 36.90
N VAL A 177 12.27 -10.44 36.16
CA VAL A 177 12.49 -9.07 35.67
C VAL A 177 11.36 -8.67 34.73
N ALA A 178 10.75 -9.61 34.01
CA ALA A 178 9.49 -9.43 33.26
C ALA A 178 8.27 -9.17 34.18
N ASP A 179 8.26 -9.71 35.40
CA ASP A 179 7.23 -9.46 36.42
C ASP A 179 7.41 -8.11 37.16
N VAL A 180 8.64 -7.58 37.24
CA VAL A 180 8.98 -6.36 38.00
C VAL A 180 9.19 -5.14 37.10
N HIS A 181 9.58 -5.35 35.83
CA HIS A 181 9.73 -4.31 34.83
C HIS A 181 8.83 -4.60 33.61
N PRO A 182 7.60 -4.02 33.59
CA PRO A 182 6.64 -4.16 32.48
C PRO A 182 7.03 -3.30 31.27
N PHE A 183 8.32 -3.21 30.94
CA PHE A 183 8.77 -2.39 29.83
C PHE A 183 8.75 -3.22 28.54
N PRO A 184 8.14 -2.69 27.47
CA PRO A 184 8.11 -3.38 26.19
C PRO A 184 9.53 -3.56 25.64
N GLN A 185 9.75 -4.60 24.82
CA GLN A 185 11.02 -4.81 24.12
C GLN A 185 11.28 -3.65 23.17
N GLN A 186 12.04 -2.65 23.63
CA GLN A 186 12.25 -1.38 22.93
C GLN A 186 12.85 -1.56 21.54
N HIS A 187 13.73 -2.55 21.35
CA HIS A 187 14.28 -2.87 20.04
C HIS A 187 13.22 -3.40 19.07
N TYR A 188 12.31 -4.25 19.53
CA TYR A 188 11.26 -4.82 18.69
C TYR A 188 10.23 -3.74 18.34
N LEU A 189 9.81 -2.94 19.32
CA LEU A 189 8.97 -1.77 19.06
C LEU A 189 9.59 -0.79 18.08
N ASN A 190 10.89 -0.49 18.21
CA ASN A 190 11.59 0.40 17.29
C ASN A 190 11.62 -0.18 15.86
N SER A 191 11.88 -1.49 15.71
CA SER A 191 11.85 -2.16 14.42
C SER A 191 10.45 -2.21 13.80
N LEU A 192 9.40 -2.41 14.61
CA LEU A 192 8.00 -2.31 14.17
C LEU A 192 7.68 -0.91 13.65
N CYS A 193 8.08 0.14 14.40
CA CYS A 193 7.92 1.54 13.97
C CYS A 193 8.63 1.82 12.64
N HIS A 194 9.88 1.36 12.48
CA HIS A 194 10.60 1.49 11.21
C HIS A 194 9.89 0.76 10.06
N SER A 195 9.30 -0.40 10.32
CA SER A 195 8.55 -1.16 9.31
C SER A 195 7.31 -0.38 8.84
N TRP A 196 6.56 0.21 9.77
CA TRP A 196 5.44 1.10 9.45
C TRP A 196 5.87 2.38 8.73
N MET A 197 7.03 2.95 9.08
CA MET A 197 7.59 4.10 8.36
C MET A 197 8.04 3.72 6.94
N ASN A 198 8.62 2.54 6.75
CA ASN A 198 9.06 2.08 5.44
C ASN A 198 7.88 1.87 4.48
N VAL A 199 6.76 1.33 4.96
CA VAL A 199 5.58 1.15 4.11
C VAL A 199 4.91 2.48 3.76
N SER A 200 5.01 3.51 4.60
CA SER A 200 4.51 4.85 4.25
C SER A 200 5.31 5.49 3.12
N ILE A 201 6.63 5.25 3.06
CA ILE A 201 7.49 5.66 1.94
C ILE A 201 7.02 4.99 0.64
N VAL A 202 6.70 3.69 0.68
CA VAL A 202 6.14 2.97 -0.49
C VAL A 202 4.83 3.61 -0.95
N ALA A 203 3.97 4.01 -0.02
CA ALA A 203 2.70 4.69 -0.34
C ALA A 203 2.96 6.01 -1.08
N THR A 204 3.87 6.83 -0.55
CA THR A 204 4.24 8.13 -1.14
C THR A 204 4.84 7.96 -2.53
N MET A 205 5.81 7.04 -2.68
CA MET A 205 6.42 6.77 -3.98
C MET A 205 5.40 6.25 -5.00
N GLY A 206 4.47 5.38 -4.59
CA GLY A 206 3.38 4.93 -5.44
C GLY A 206 2.48 6.07 -5.89
N ALA A 207 2.12 6.98 -4.97
CA ALA A 207 1.33 8.17 -5.29
C ALA A 207 2.05 9.13 -6.26
N ASP A 208 3.36 9.34 -6.09
CA ASP A 208 4.17 10.16 -6.98
C ASP A 208 4.23 9.56 -8.39
N GLN A 209 4.43 8.24 -8.51
CA GLN A 209 4.46 7.55 -9.81
C GLN A 209 3.11 7.60 -10.52
N LEU A 210 2.01 7.44 -9.78
CA LEU A 210 0.66 7.61 -10.33
C LEU A 210 0.42 9.05 -10.80
N THR A 211 0.84 10.04 -10.01
CA THR A 211 0.74 11.46 -10.36
C THR A 211 1.57 11.77 -11.62
N GLN A 212 2.78 11.24 -11.75
CA GLN A 212 3.60 11.40 -12.95
C GLN A 212 2.99 10.71 -14.18
N ALA A 213 2.41 9.51 -14.01
CA ALA A 213 1.77 8.79 -15.10
C ALA A 213 0.56 9.56 -15.65
N VAL A 214 -0.30 10.06 -14.76
CA VAL A 214 -1.46 10.87 -15.14
C VAL A 214 -1.05 12.27 -15.61
N GLY A 215 0.01 12.83 -15.04
CA GLY A 215 0.59 14.12 -15.41
C GLY A 215 0.90 14.25 -16.90
N ALA A 216 1.24 13.14 -17.56
CA ALA A 216 1.51 13.10 -18.99
C ALA A 216 0.28 13.46 -19.87
N ILE A 217 -0.94 13.32 -19.35
CA ILE A 217 -2.20 13.59 -20.06
C ILE A 217 -3.00 14.74 -19.43
N THR A 218 -2.44 15.43 -18.44
CA THR A 218 -3.09 16.54 -17.74
C THR A 218 -2.28 17.82 -17.86
N ASN A 219 -2.95 18.97 -17.97
CA ASN A 219 -2.28 20.27 -17.97
C ASN A 219 -2.19 20.81 -16.54
N HIS A 220 -1.02 20.68 -15.91
CA HIS A 220 -0.78 21.19 -14.55
C HIS A 220 -0.83 22.73 -14.44
N GLN A 221 -0.81 23.46 -15.56
CA GLN A 221 -0.98 24.92 -15.54
C GLN A 221 -2.44 25.36 -15.39
N GLN A 222 -3.40 24.44 -15.53
CA GLN A 222 -4.81 24.64 -15.20
C GLN A 222 -5.20 23.66 -14.09
N ALA A 223 -4.91 24.07 -12.85
CA ALA A 223 -5.06 23.26 -11.64
C ALA A 223 -6.50 22.83 -11.30
N ASP A 224 -7.50 23.29 -12.06
CA ASP A 224 -8.91 23.01 -11.80
C ASP A 224 -9.24 21.51 -11.84
N TRP A 225 -8.60 20.75 -12.74
CA TRP A 225 -8.80 19.29 -12.80
C TRP A 225 -8.15 18.57 -11.61
N GLU A 226 -6.93 18.95 -11.23
CA GLU A 226 -6.22 18.36 -10.08
C GLU A 226 -6.94 18.70 -8.76
N ALA A 227 -7.44 19.93 -8.63
CA ALA A 227 -8.25 20.38 -7.50
C ALA A 227 -9.60 19.65 -7.43
N ALA A 228 -10.27 19.46 -8.58
CA ALA A 228 -11.52 18.70 -8.64
C ALA A 228 -11.31 17.22 -8.27
N MET A 229 -10.23 16.59 -8.75
CA MET A 229 -9.91 15.21 -8.40
C MET A 229 -9.48 15.03 -6.96
N ARG A 230 -8.68 15.95 -6.39
CA ARG A 230 -8.39 15.93 -4.95
C ARG A 230 -9.66 16.04 -4.11
N THR A 231 -10.57 16.94 -4.49
CA THR A 231 -11.86 17.12 -3.80
C THR A 231 -12.70 15.85 -3.87
N PHE A 232 -12.83 15.24 -5.06
CA PHE A 232 -13.54 13.98 -5.25
C PHE A 232 -12.96 12.84 -4.42
N CYS A 233 -11.63 12.67 -4.43
CA CYS A 233 -10.96 11.64 -3.64
C CYS A 233 -11.03 11.89 -2.13
N SER A 234 -11.11 13.15 -1.68
CA SER A 234 -11.26 13.52 -0.26
C SER A 234 -12.69 13.43 0.28
N ALA A 235 -13.68 13.31 -0.62
CA ALA A 235 -15.11 13.23 -0.27
C ALA A 235 -15.61 11.78 -0.07
N LEU A 236 -14.73 10.79 -0.27
CA LEU A 236 -14.94 9.37 0.00
C LEU A 236 -14.29 8.97 1.34
#